data_AF-A0A6P2T0T7-F1
#
_entry.id   AF-A0A6P2T0T7-F1
#
_cell.length_a   1.000
_cell.length_b   1.000
_cell.length_c   1.000
_cell.angle_alpha   90.00
_cell.angle_beta   90.00
_cell.angle_gamma   90.00
#
_symmetry.space_group_name_H-M   'P 1'
#
loop_
_entity.id
_entity.type
_entity.pdbx_description
1 polymer ?
#
loop_
_entity_poly.entity_id
_entity_poly.type
_entity_poly.pdbx_seq_one_letter_code
_entity_poly.pdbx_strand_id
1 'polypeptide(L)' 'MKIKVEVTSDELAEMYCDTTKELEEQLRDQIDNGVASNEGEAGVDWMVGYDLEVVLVNG' A
#
# COMPACT_ATOMS: atom_id res chain seq x y z
N MET A 1 -10.81 -8.98 -0.39
CA MET A 1 -10.44 -8.40 -1.71
C MET A 1 -8.96 -8.67 -1.95
N LYS A 2 -8.51 -8.90 -3.19
CA LYS A 2 -7.07 -9.01 -3.48
C LYS A 2 -6.57 -7.74 -4.16
N ILE A 3 -5.53 -7.14 -3.61
CA ILE A 3 -4.82 -5.98 -4.15
C ILE A 3 -3.43 -6.45 -4.54
N LYS A 4 -3.09 -6.31 -5.82
CA LYS A 4 -1.75 -6.61 -6.32
C LYS A 4 -1.13 -5.30 -6.79
N VAL A 5 0.06 -5.01 -6.29
CA VAL A 5 0.86 -3.86 -6.69
C VAL A 5 2.11 -4.39 -7.38
N GLU A 6 2.26 -4.05 -8.65
CA GLU A 6 3.44 -4.39 -9.44
C GLU A 6 4.34 -3.16 -9.48
N VAL A 7 5.58 -3.33 -9.06
CA VAL A 7 6.59 -2.26 -9.08
C VAL A 7 7.88 -2.75 -9.70
N THR A 8 8.55 -1.85 -10.40
CA THR A 8 9.94 -2.01 -10.82
C THR A 8 10.89 -1.65 -9.67
N SER A 9 12.17 -2.01 -9.80
CA SER A 9 13.19 -1.61 -8.83
C SER A 9 13.35 -0.09 -8.77
N ASP A 10 13.18 0.60 -9.89
CA ASP A 10 13.31 2.06 -9.98
C ASP A 10 12.14 2.74 -9.24
N GLU A 11 10.90 2.28 -9.46
CA GLU A 11 9.72 2.77 -8.73
C GLU A 11 9.85 2.51 -7.22
N LEU A 12 10.36 1.35 -6.82
CA LEU A 12 10.59 1.02 -5.41
C LEU A 12 11.60 2.00 -4.77
N ALA A 13 12.68 2.32 -5.48
CA ALA A 13 13.68 3.30 -5.05
C ALA A 13 13.14 4.74 -5.01
N GLU A 14 12.30 5.13 -5.97
CA GLU A 14 11.60 6.43 -5.98
C GLU A 14 10.66 6.59 -4.78
N MET A 15 10.08 5.48 -4.31
CA MET A 15 9.25 5.41 -3.11
C MET A 15 10.07 5.30 -1.81
N TYR A 16 11.39 5.43 -1.88
CA TYR A 16 12.32 5.30 -0.74
C TYR A 16 12.16 3.97 0.00
N CYS A 17 11.88 2.89 -0.73
CA CYS A 17 11.80 1.53 -0.20
C CYS A 17 12.97 0.72 -0.78
N ASP A 18 13.64 -0.07 0.06
CA ASP A 18 14.71 -0.97 -0.37
C ASP A 18 14.15 -2.35 -0.76
N THR A 19 12.96 -2.70 -0.25
CA THR A 19 12.30 -3.99 -0.52
C THR A 19 10.80 -3.85 -0.77
N THR A 20 10.22 -4.77 -1.55
CA THR A 20 8.76 -4.82 -1.78
C THR A 20 7.98 -5.01 -0.48
N LYS A 21 8.58 -5.65 0.52
CA LYS A 21 7.99 -5.83 1.84
C LYS A 21 7.84 -4.51 2.60
N GLU A 22 8.83 -3.63 2.53
CA GLU A 22 8.73 -2.30 3.14
C GLU A 22 7.61 -1.47 2.50
N LEU A 23 7.50 -1.54 1.17
CA LEU A 23 6.40 -0.90 0.45
C LEU A 23 5.04 -1.51 0.85
N GLU A 24 4.95 -2.83 1.00
CA GLU A 24 3.73 -3.51 1.45
C GLU A 24 3.30 -3.05 2.84
N GLU A 25 4.24 -2.93 3.79
CA GLU A 25 3.98 -2.46 5.15
C GLU A 25 3.50 -1.00 5.15
N GLN A 26 4.13 -0.12 4.35
CA GLN A 26 3.70 1.28 4.23
C GLN A 26 2.31 1.42 3.60
N LEU A 27 2.02 0.66 2.54
CA LEU A 27 0.71 0.67 1.89
C LEU A 27 -0.36 0.12 2.82
N ARG A 28 -0.06 -0.95 3.57
CA ARG A 28 -0.95 -1.51 4.59
C ARG A 28 -1.26 -0.48 5.67
N ASP A 29 -0.26 0.25 6.17
CA ASP A 29 -0.47 1.35 7.12
C ASP A 29 -1.32 2.49 6.54
N GLN A 30 -1.08 2.90 5.29
CA GLN A 30 -1.90 3.93 4.63
C GLN A 30 -3.34 3.48 4.36
N ILE A 31 -3.55 2.20 4.07
CA ILE A 31 -4.89 1.66 3.85
C ILE A 31 -5.65 1.55 5.18
N ASP A 32 -4.98 1.04 6.21
CA ASP A 32 -5.60 0.77 7.51
C ASP A 32 -5.79 2.06 8.33
N ASN A 33 -4.85 3.01 8.22
CA ASN A 33 -4.78 4.23 9.05
C ASN A 33 -4.82 5.54 8.25
N GLY A 34 -4.61 5.51 6.94
CA GLY A 34 -4.44 6.71 6.10
C GLY A 34 -5.74 7.37 5.63
N VAL A 35 -6.92 6.84 5.95
CA VAL A 35 -8.18 7.58 5.78
C VAL A 35 -8.39 8.53 6.97
N ALA A 36 -7.55 9.56 7.04
CA ALA A 36 -7.85 10.79 7.75
C ALA A 36 -8.15 11.87 6.70
N SER A 37 -9.42 11.98 6.29
CA SER A 37 -9.87 13.19 5.62
C SER A 37 -9.71 14.37 6.58
N ASN A 38 -9.46 15.58 6.06
CA ASN A 38 -9.34 16.82 6.85
C ASN A 38 -10.57 17.14 7.74
N GLU A 39 -11.62 16.32 7.72
CA GLU A 39 -12.87 16.49 8.48
C GLU A 39 -13.05 15.44 9.59
N GLY A 40 -12.07 14.59 9.87
CA GLY A 40 -12.09 13.71 11.05
C GLY A 40 -13.20 12.65 11.04
N GLU A 41 -13.82 12.40 9.89
CA GLU A 41 -14.71 11.26 9.76
C GLU A 41 -13.86 10.00 9.60
N ALA A 42 -14.02 9.08 10.56
CA ALA A 42 -13.43 7.75 10.49
C ALA A 42 -13.74 7.17 9.12
N GLY A 43 -12.68 6.86 8.35
CA GLY A 43 -12.81 6.20 7.07
C GLY A 43 -13.79 5.05 7.20
N VAL A 44 -14.87 5.14 6.43
CA VAL A 44 -15.93 4.13 6.33
C VAL A 44 -15.27 2.76 6.30
N ASP A 45 -15.87 1.74 6.92
CA ASP A 45 -15.41 0.34 6.88
C ASP A 45 -15.53 -0.23 5.44
N TRP A 46 -14.82 0.38 4.48
CA TRP A 46 -14.92 0.12 3.05
C TRP A 46 -14.13 -1.12 2.65
N MET A 47 -13.33 -1.66 3.56
CA MET A 47 -12.51 -2.83 3.37
C MET A 47 -12.60 -3.79 4.57
N VAL A 48 -13.67 -4.59 4.59
CA VAL A 48 -13.93 -5.67 5.57
C VAL A 48 -12.85 -6.77 5.58
N GLY A 49 -11.85 -6.67 4.70
CA GLY A 49 -10.68 -7.55 4.64
C GLY A 49 -10.03 -7.58 3.26
N TYR A 50 -8.71 -7.51 3.23
CA TYR A 50 -7.91 -7.55 2.00
C TYR A 50 -6.64 -8.37 2.14
N ASP A 51 -6.22 -8.91 1.02
CA ASP A 51 -4.92 -9.52 0.79
C ASP A 51 -4.13 -8.55 -0.09
N LEU A 52 -3.00 -8.07 0.40
CA LEU A 52 -2.11 -7.15 -0.32
C LEU A 52 -0.84 -7.92 -0.67
N GLU A 53 -0.46 -7.85 -1.94
CA GLU A 53 0.76 -8.45 -2.45
C GLU A 53 1.50 -7.41 -3.29
N VAL A 54 2.73 -7.08 -2.87
CA VAL A 54 3.64 -6.23 -3.66
C VAL A 54 4.67 -7.13 -4.34
N VAL A 55 4.70 -7.09 -5.67
CA VAL A 55 5.63 -7.91 -6.47
C VAL A 55 6.57 -7.04 -7.30
N LEU A 56 7.82 -7.48 -7.37
CA LEU A 56 8.78 -6.92 -8.28
C LEU A 56 8.50 -7.42 -9.69
N VAL A 57 8.35 -6.51 -10.64
CA VAL A 57 8.25 -6.83 -12.07
C VAL A 57 9.50 -6.32 -12.79
N ASN A 58 9.95 -7.06 -13.80
CA ASN A 58 11.07 -6.63 -14.62
C ASN A 58 10.62 -5.46 -15.50
N GLY A 59 11.22 -4.29 -15.30
CA GLY A 59 11.16 -3.14 -16.20
C GLY A 59 12.21 -3.21 -17.30
#